data_AF-A0A395V8W2-F1
#
_entry.id   AF-A0A395V8W2-F1
#
_cell.length_a   1.000
_cell.length_b   1.000
_cell.length_c   1.000
_cell.angle_alpha   90.00
_cell.angle_beta   90.00
_cell.angle_gamma   90.00
#
_symmetry.space_group_name_H-M   'P 1'
#
loop_
_entity.id
_entity.type
_entity.pdbx_description
1 polymer ?
#
loop_
_entity_poly.entity_id
_entity_poly.type
_entity_poly.pdbx_seq_one_letter_code
_entity_poly.pdbx_strand_id
1 'polypeptide(L)'
;MDTDIFEQFPDRETFDKYWNENYQPVTYEDVREAFTDFVKSADGHIYLSDYEEKGLISREDFKENLSQEAQFTFEDGLTEVFYDKNPELYETAFALYEESKLTGKGDASVAQTFHETFRALYAEFLDRLYDEVLAAWQH
;
A
#
# COMPACT_ATOMS: atom_id res chain seq x y z
N MET A 1 26.03 17.25 10.09
CA MET A 1 26.05 17.34 8.62
C MET A 1 24.97 16.40 8.19
N ASP A 2 23.75 16.92 8.10
CA ASP A 2 22.62 16.24 7.49
C ASP A 2 23.08 15.91 6.07
N THR A 3 23.30 14.62 5.83
CA THR A 3 23.76 14.15 4.51
C THR A 3 22.52 14.21 3.64
N ASP A 4 22.55 15.00 2.56
CA ASP A 4 21.45 15.13 1.59
C ASP A 4 21.10 13.69 1.15
N ILE A 5 19.84 13.26 1.27
CA ILE A 5 19.46 11.87 0.94
C ILE A 5 19.74 11.61 -0.56
N PHE A 6 19.70 12.66 -1.38
CA PHE A 6 20.12 12.63 -2.78
C PHE A 6 21.63 12.52 -3.02
N GLU A 7 22.51 12.75 -2.03
CA GLU A 7 23.94 12.40 -2.17
C GLU A 7 24.15 10.88 -2.07
N GLN A 8 23.31 10.20 -1.28
CA GLN A 8 23.34 8.74 -1.14
C GLN A 8 22.55 8.04 -2.26
N PHE A 9 21.42 8.62 -2.65
CA PHE A 9 20.54 8.12 -3.71
C PHE A 9 20.35 9.20 -4.79
N PRO A 10 21.38 9.44 -5.62
CA PRO A 10 21.34 10.48 -6.65
C PRO A 10 20.36 10.18 -7.79
N ASP A 11 20.06 8.90 -8.02
CA ASP A 11 19.24 8.42 -9.11
C ASP A 11 18.44 7.17 -8.73
N ARG A 12 17.41 6.89 -9.54
CA ARG A 12 16.56 5.71 -9.39
C ARG A 12 17.36 4.42 -9.44
N GLU A 13 18.41 4.32 -10.25
CA GLU A 13 19.20 3.07 -10.37
C GLU A 13 19.91 2.73 -9.05
N THR A 14 20.39 3.74 -8.34
CA THR A 14 21.05 3.57 -7.04
C THR A 14 20.04 3.11 -5.98
N PHE A 15 18.87 3.74 -5.94
CA PHE A 15 17.78 3.31 -5.05
C PHE A 15 17.28 1.91 -5.42
N ASP A 16 17.15 1.59 -6.70
CA ASP A 16 16.67 0.29 -7.16
C ASP A 16 17.64 -0.85 -6.80
N LYS A 17 18.96 -0.61 -6.86
CA LYS A 17 19.94 -1.57 -6.35
C LYS A 17 19.78 -1.81 -4.86
N TYR A 18 19.72 -0.73 -4.08
CA TYR A 18 19.50 -0.80 -2.63
C TYR A 18 18.19 -1.51 -2.29
N TRP A 19 17.13 -1.24 -3.04
CA TRP A 19 15.85 -1.93 -2.96
C TRP A 19 16.02 -3.42 -3.21
N ASN A 20 16.59 -3.83 -4.34
CA ASN A 20 16.76 -5.25 -4.67
C ASN A 20 17.62 -6.01 -3.65
N GLU A 21 18.58 -5.35 -3.00
CA GLU A 21 19.45 -5.97 -2.00
C GLU A 21 18.80 -6.09 -0.61
N ASN A 22 17.90 -5.17 -0.25
CA ASN A 22 17.35 -5.07 1.11
C ASN A 22 15.85 -5.41 1.20
N TYR A 23 15.15 -5.44 0.07
CA TYR A 23 13.70 -5.63 0.02
C TYR A 23 13.29 -7.02 0.46
N GLN A 24 12.52 -7.06 1.54
CA GLN A 24 11.84 -8.24 2.03
C GLN A 24 10.41 -8.27 1.48
N PRO A 25 10.03 -9.32 0.74
CA PRO A 25 8.71 -9.41 0.15
C PRO A 25 7.63 -9.49 1.24
N VAL A 26 6.67 -8.56 1.16
CA VAL A 26 5.43 -8.62 1.93
C VAL A 26 4.45 -9.54 1.19
N THR A 27 3.70 -10.34 1.94
CA THR A 27 2.73 -11.30 1.38
C THR A 27 1.33 -11.02 1.90
N TYR A 28 0.32 -11.50 1.18
CA TYR A 28 -1.07 -11.36 1.62
C TYR A 28 -1.30 -11.98 3.02
N GLU A 29 -0.59 -13.06 3.36
CA GLU A 29 -0.73 -13.72 4.67
C GLU A 29 -0.39 -12.80 5.85
N ASP A 30 0.51 -11.83 5.64
CA ASP A 30 0.91 -10.88 6.67
C ASP A 30 -0.20 -9.86 6.97
N VAL A 31 -0.96 -9.43 5.96
CA VAL A 31 -2.07 -8.46 6.12
C VAL A 31 -3.45 -9.13 6.24
N ARG A 32 -3.55 -10.43 5.94
CA ARG A 32 -4.82 -11.17 5.85
C ARG A 32 -5.62 -11.05 7.13
N GLU A 33 -4.98 -11.23 8.28
CA GLU A 33 -5.65 -11.19 9.57
C GLU A 33 -6.25 -9.80 9.83
N ALA A 34 -5.46 -8.74 9.69
CA ALA A 34 -5.90 -7.37 9.88
C ALA A 34 -7.06 -7.00 8.92
N PHE A 35 -6.93 -7.34 7.64
CA PHE A 35 -7.96 -7.03 6.64
C PHE A 35 -9.25 -7.81 6.91
N THR A 36 -9.14 -9.09 7.24
CA THR A 36 -10.30 -9.94 7.54
C THR A 36 -11.01 -9.50 8.80
N ASP A 37 -10.26 -9.12 9.84
CA ASP A 37 -10.83 -8.64 11.10
C ASP A 37 -11.60 -7.34 10.89
N PHE A 38 -11.05 -6.41 10.10
CA PHE A 38 -11.75 -5.19 9.71
C PHE A 38 -13.05 -5.47 8.96
N VAL A 39 -13.02 -6.33 7.93
CA VAL A 39 -14.22 -6.69 7.16
C VAL A 39 -15.29 -7.32 8.07
N LYS A 40 -14.89 -8.19 9.00
CA LYS A 40 -15.80 -8.80 9.99
C LYS A 40 -16.37 -7.76 10.95
N SER A 41 -15.54 -6.85 11.43
CA SER A 41 -15.97 -5.77 12.32
C SER A 41 -16.94 -4.81 11.63
N ALA A 42 -16.78 -4.60 10.33
CA ALA A 42 -17.68 -3.83 9.49
C ALA A 42 -18.91 -4.63 9.03
N ASP A 43 -19.06 -5.91 9.40
CA ASP A 43 -20.12 -6.81 8.92
C ASP A 43 -20.23 -6.88 7.39
N GLY A 44 -19.10 -6.70 6.68
CA GLY A 44 -19.05 -6.61 5.23
C GLY A 44 -19.36 -5.22 4.64
N HIS A 45 -19.77 -4.23 5.45
CA HIS A 45 -20.06 -2.86 5.05
C HIS A 45 -18.79 -2.00 4.87
N ILE A 46 -17.94 -2.42 3.93
CA ILE A 46 -16.67 -1.73 3.63
C ILE A 46 -16.75 -0.85 2.38
N TYR A 47 -17.93 -0.73 1.78
CA TYR A 47 -18.14 -0.04 0.52
C TYR A 47 -18.84 1.32 0.72
N LEU A 48 -18.87 2.11 -0.34
CA LEU A 48 -19.70 3.32 -0.38
C LEU A 48 -21.19 2.93 -0.30
N SER A 49 -21.96 3.70 0.47
CA SER A 49 -23.39 3.42 0.69
C SER A 49 -24.18 3.31 -0.62
N ASP A 50 -23.96 4.23 -1.56
CA ASP A 50 -24.60 4.20 -2.90
C ASP A 50 -24.25 2.95 -3.72
N TYR A 51 -23.11 2.30 -3.45
CA TYR A 51 -22.67 1.11 -4.14
C TYR A 51 -23.29 -0.16 -3.54
N GLU A 52 -23.36 -0.24 -2.21
CA GLU A 52 -24.07 -1.31 -1.50
C GLU A 52 -25.56 -1.30 -1.82
N GLU A 53 -26.19 -0.12 -1.87
CA GLU A 53 -27.61 0.04 -2.21
C GLU A 53 -27.94 -0.46 -3.63
N LYS A 54 -26.96 -0.44 -4.54
CA LYS A 54 -27.13 -0.98 -5.90
C LYS A 54 -27.02 -2.50 -5.95
N GLY A 55 -26.37 -3.14 -4.97
CA GLY A 55 -26.21 -4.60 -4.90
C GLY A 55 -25.40 -5.20 -6.06
N LEU A 56 -24.60 -4.40 -6.78
CA LEU A 56 -23.81 -4.80 -7.94
C LEU A 56 -22.32 -4.73 -7.62
N ILE A 57 -21.90 -5.45 -6.56
CA ILE A 57 -20.51 -5.45 -6.14
C ILE A 57 -19.73 -6.47 -6.96
N SER A 58 -18.85 -6.02 -7.87
CA SER A 58 -18.02 -6.91 -8.69
C SER A 58 -16.54 -6.76 -8.36
N ARG A 59 -15.78 -7.85 -8.54
CA ARG A 59 -14.32 -7.88 -8.33
C ARG A 59 -13.53 -6.85 -9.16
N GLU A 60 -14.07 -6.40 -10.28
CA GLU A 60 -13.37 -5.43 -11.14
C GLU A 60 -13.48 -4.00 -10.62
N ASP A 61 -14.61 -3.65 -9.99
CA ASP A 61 -14.93 -2.29 -9.60
C ASP A 61 -15.03 -2.08 -8.08
N PHE A 62 -15.04 -3.14 -7.28
CA PHE A 62 -15.15 -3.02 -5.81
C PHE A 62 -14.05 -2.13 -5.20
N LYS A 63 -12.83 -2.18 -5.74
CA LYS A 63 -11.67 -1.40 -5.26
C LYS A 63 -11.91 0.10 -5.37
N GLU A 64 -12.60 0.54 -6.42
CA GLU A 64 -12.93 1.96 -6.62
C GLU A 64 -14.15 2.40 -5.80
N ASN A 65 -14.92 1.43 -5.29
CA ASN A 65 -16.13 1.65 -4.50
C ASN A 65 -15.96 1.34 -3.00
N LEU A 66 -14.72 1.14 -2.53
CA LEU A 66 -14.42 1.02 -1.10
C LEU A 66 -14.73 2.34 -0.39
N SER A 67 -15.22 2.26 0.85
CA SER A 67 -15.41 3.43 1.71
C SER A 67 -14.06 4.07 2.05
N GLN A 68 -14.05 5.37 2.38
CA GLN A 68 -12.82 6.05 2.82
C GLN A 68 -12.21 5.40 4.05
N GLU A 69 -13.05 4.91 4.96
CA GLU A 69 -12.60 4.19 6.16
C GLU A 69 -11.92 2.87 5.78
N ALA A 70 -12.52 2.10 4.88
CA ALA A 70 -11.94 0.84 4.42
C ALA A 70 -10.62 1.05 3.68
N GLN A 71 -10.56 2.02 2.76
CA GLN A 71 -9.32 2.37 2.06
C GLN A 71 -8.21 2.75 3.07
N PHE A 72 -8.53 3.64 4.01
CA PHE A 72 -7.58 4.05 5.04
C PHE A 72 -7.10 2.85 5.87
N THR A 73 -7.99 2.01 6.36
CA THR A 73 -7.62 0.84 7.17
C THR A 73 -6.77 -0.18 6.40
N PHE A 74 -7.09 -0.44 5.13
CA PHE A 74 -6.29 -1.37 4.32
C PHE A 74 -4.93 -0.80 3.95
N GLU A 75 -4.84 0.49 3.62
CA GLU A 75 -3.58 1.18 3.35
C GLU A 75 -2.71 1.25 4.59
N ASP A 76 -3.30 1.54 5.76
CA ASP A 76 -2.61 1.58 7.05
C ASP A 76 -2.07 0.20 7.42
N GLY A 77 -2.90 -0.85 7.38
CA GLY A 77 -2.46 -2.21 7.68
C GLY A 77 -1.36 -2.73 6.74
N LEU A 78 -1.42 -2.39 5.45
CA LEU A 78 -0.32 -2.68 4.53
C LEU A 78 0.94 -1.88 4.86
N THR A 79 0.80 -0.60 5.19
CA THR A 79 1.92 0.27 5.56
C THR A 79 2.61 -0.22 6.82
N GLU A 80 1.86 -0.62 7.85
CA GLU A 80 2.41 -1.18 9.09
C GLU A 80 3.23 -2.44 8.83
N VAL A 81 2.68 -3.40 8.10
CA VAL A 81 3.39 -4.65 7.76
C VAL A 81 4.61 -4.37 6.87
N PHE A 82 4.46 -3.45 5.91
CA PHE A 82 5.56 -3.05 5.05
C PHE A 82 6.69 -2.43 5.88
N TYR A 83 6.35 -1.53 6.81
CA TYR A 83 7.29 -0.87 7.70
C TYR A 83 7.96 -1.85 8.67
N ASP A 84 7.22 -2.83 9.21
CA ASP A 84 7.78 -3.86 10.10
C ASP A 84 8.87 -4.68 9.39
N LYS A 85 8.64 -5.06 8.13
CA LYS A 85 9.60 -5.86 7.35
C LYS A 85 10.71 -5.03 6.70
N ASN A 86 10.39 -3.81 6.28
CA ASN A 86 11.24 -2.96 5.46
C ASN A 86 11.33 -1.53 6.02
N PRO A 87 11.70 -1.34 7.31
CA PRO A 87 11.68 -0.02 7.95
C PRO A 87 12.63 0.95 7.24
N GLU A 88 13.87 0.51 6.99
CA GLU A 88 14.90 1.35 6.37
C GLU A 88 14.53 1.76 4.93
N LEU A 89 13.94 0.85 4.14
CA LEU A 89 13.48 1.16 2.78
C LEU A 89 12.33 2.15 2.78
N TYR A 90 11.38 1.99 3.71
CA TYR A 90 10.27 2.92 3.87
C TYR A 90 10.76 4.31 4.27
N GLU A 91 11.61 4.40 5.30
CA GLU A 91 12.19 5.66 5.77
C GLU A 91 13.01 6.35 4.67
N THR A 92 13.80 5.57 3.92
CA THR A 92 14.60 6.08 2.80
C THR A 92 13.70 6.62 1.68
N ALA A 93 12.67 5.87 1.27
CA ALA A 93 11.73 6.30 0.25
C ALA A 93 10.97 7.57 0.67
N PHE A 94 10.57 7.63 1.95
CA PHE A 94 9.87 8.79 2.52
C PHE A 94 10.79 10.01 2.58
N ALA A 95 12.03 9.86 3.05
CA ALA A 95 13.02 10.93 3.09
C ALA A 95 13.30 11.50 1.68
N LEU A 96 13.43 10.63 0.67
CA LEU A 96 13.60 11.06 -0.73
C LEU A 96 12.40 11.85 -1.25
N TYR A 97 11.19 11.39 -0.93
CA TYR A 97 9.96 12.09 -1.31
C TYR A 97 9.85 13.45 -0.61
N GLU A 98 10.06 13.50 0.71
CA GLU A 98 10.03 14.74 1.49
C GLU A 98 11.09 15.74 1.02
N GLU A 99 12.34 15.30 0.83
CA GLU A 99 13.41 16.18 0.39
C GLU A 99 13.12 16.75 -1.01
N SER A 100 12.58 15.92 -1.92
CA SER A 100 12.14 16.39 -3.24
C SER A 100 11.04 17.45 -3.14
N LYS A 101 10.07 17.26 -2.25
CA LYS A 101 8.95 18.20 -2.05
C LYS A 101 9.37 19.49 -1.36
N LEU A 102 10.24 19.41 -0.36
CA LEU A 102 10.66 20.55 0.47
C LEU A 102 11.69 21.41 -0.25
N THR A 103 12.67 20.79 -0.89
CA THR A 103 13.79 21.52 -1.50
C THR A 103 13.58 21.79 -3.00
N GLY A 104 12.68 21.04 -3.64
CA GLY A 104 12.54 21.02 -5.10
C GLY A 104 13.76 20.46 -5.82
N LYS A 105 14.72 19.86 -5.09
CA LYS A 105 15.92 19.21 -5.62
C LYS A 105 15.71 17.70 -5.66
N GLY A 106 16.44 17.05 -6.56
CA GLY A 106 16.34 15.61 -6.75
C GLY A 106 15.08 15.20 -7.51
N ASP A 107 15.11 14.00 -8.06
CA ASP A 107 14.01 13.47 -8.87
C ASP A 107 13.03 12.72 -7.96
N ALA A 108 11.77 13.14 -7.94
CA ALA A 108 10.72 12.45 -7.17
C ALA A 108 10.51 11.00 -7.64
N SER A 109 11.03 10.63 -8.82
CA SER A 109 11.01 9.25 -9.33
C SER A 109 12.13 8.37 -8.77
N VAL A 110 13.07 8.88 -7.96
CA VAL A 110 14.10 8.04 -7.31
C VAL A 110 13.44 6.93 -6.48
N ALA A 111 12.42 7.28 -5.67
CA ALA A 111 11.63 6.34 -4.88
C ALA A 111 10.44 5.73 -5.65
N GLN A 112 10.40 5.82 -6.98
CA GLN A 112 9.26 5.32 -7.78
C GLN A 112 9.06 3.81 -7.61
N THR A 113 10.16 3.04 -7.51
CA THR A 113 10.09 1.58 -7.29
C THR A 113 9.31 1.24 -6.02
N PHE A 114 9.42 2.05 -4.95
CA PHE A 114 8.63 1.88 -3.73
C PHE A 114 7.14 2.06 -3.99
N HIS A 115 6.73 3.17 -4.62
CA HIS A 115 5.33 3.44 -4.92
C HIS A 115 4.70 2.41 -5.87
N GLU A 116 5.45 1.98 -6.89
CA GLU A 116 5.01 0.94 -7.83
C GLU A 116 4.79 -0.40 -7.11
N THR A 117 5.74 -0.80 -6.27
CA THR A 117 5.64 -2.05 -5.50
C THR A 117 4.50 -2.00 -4.49
N PHE A 118 4.41 -0.92 -3.70
CA PHE A 118 3.36 -0.75 -2.70
C PHE A 118 1.97 -0.78 -3.34
N ARG A 119 1.76 -0.07 -4.45
CA ARG A 119 0.49 -0.06 -5.18
C ARG A 119 0.14 -1.43 -5.76
N ALA A 120 1.15 -2.17 -6.27
CA ALA A 120 0.95 -3.52 -6.80
C ALA A 120 0.53 -4.49 -5.69
N LEU A 121 1.22 -4.46 -4.54
CA LEU A 121 0.88 -5.26 -3.37
C LEU A 121 -0.53 -4.93 -2.87
N TYR A 122 -0.85 -3.65 -2.72
CA TYR A 122 -2.17 -3.20 -2.28
C TYR A 122 -3.29 -3.75 -3.19
N ALA A 123 -3.14 -3.60 -4.50
CA ALA A 123 -4.12 -4.11 -5.46
C ALA A 123 -4.25 -5.64 -5.39
N GLU A 124 -3.13 -6.38 -5.33
CA GLU A 124 -3.13 -7.85 -5.22
C GLU A 124 -3.80 -8.31 -3.93
N PHE A 125 -3.52 -7.65 -2.80
CA PHE A 125 -4.04 -8.03 -1.49
C PHE A 125 -5.54 -7.75 -1.38
N LEU A 126 -6.02 -6.65 -1.97
CA LEU A 126 -7.45 -6.41 -2.08
C LEU A 126 -8.13 -7.46 -2.96
N ASP A 127 -7.54 -7.84 -4.09
CA ASP A 127 -8.09 -8.90 -4.95
C ASP A 127 -8.20 -10.23 -4.18
N ARG A 128 -7.16 -10.61 -3.42
CA ARG A 128 -7.16 -11.80 -2.56
C ARG A 128 -8.20 -11.71 -1.45
N LEU A 129 -8.31 -10.56 -0.78
CA LEU A 129 -9.33 -10.31 0.24
C LEU A 129 -10.74 -10.47 -0.33
N TYR A 130 -10.95 -10.01 -1.56
CA TYR A 130 -12.22 -10.19 -2.23
C TYR A 130 -12.53 -11.66 -2.45
N ASP A 131 -11.59 -12.40 -3.04
CA ASP A 131 -11.77 -13.81 -3.38
C ASP A 131 -11.93 -14.70 -2.13
N GLU A 132 -11.22 -14.39 -1.02
CA GLU A 132 -11.23 -15.21 0.20
C GLU A 132 -12.31 -14.81 1.21
N VAL A 133 -12.61 -13.51 1.35
CA VAL A 133 -13.49 -13.00 2.40
C VAL A 133 -14.73 -12.36 1.80
N LEU A 134 -14.60 -11.30 0.99
CA LEU A 134 -15.75 -10.49 0.57
C LEU A 134 -16.74 -11.26 -0.29
N ALA A 135 -16.28 -12.16 -1.16
CA ALA A 135 -17.12 -13.03 -1.95
C ALA A 135 -18.04 -13.93 -1.08
N ALA A 136 -17.59 -14.29 0.14
CA ALA A 136 -18.40 -15.07 1.07
C ALA A 136 -19.47 -14.23 1.80
N TRP A 137 -19.28 -12.91 1.91
CA TRP A 137 -20.23 -11.98 2.53
C TRP A 137 -21.38 -11.56 1.60
N GLN A 138 -21.28 -11.83 0.30
CA GLN A 138 -22.30 -11.48 -0.69
C GLN A 138 -23.50 -12.45 -0.75
N HIS A 139 -23.69 -13.32 0.26
CA HIS A 139 -24.70 -14.38 0.28
C HIS A 139 -25.85 -14.17 1.27
#